data_AF-A0A973G0F3-F1
#
_entry.id   AF-A0A973G0F3-F1
#
_cell.length_a   1.000
_cell.length_b   1.000
_cell.length_c   1.000
_cell.angle_alpha   90.00
_cell.angle_beta   90.00
_cell.angle_gamma   90.00
#
_symmetry.space_group_name_H-M   'P 1'
#
loop_
_entity.id
_entity.type
_entity.pdbx_description
1 polymer ?
#
loop_
_entity_poly.entity_id
_entity_poly.type
_entity_poly.pdbx_seq_one_letter_code
_entity_poly.pdbx_strand_id
1 'polypeptide(L)'
;MTQTLDNAIQANRREILRRWKESGLSAFPESRTPSPLIAEVLGESMGALLDAMTAGDELIYGPLDAICRILAVQPLPPSTSMRLFSCLKTIVTETLRDAAGHGSPDSSLVE
;
A
#
# COMPACT_ATOMS: atom_id res chain seq x y z
N MET A 1 4.23 1.20 -21.29
CA MET A 1 3.03 1.79 -20.65
C MET A 1 3.12 1.87 -19.12
N THR A 2 4.17 1.30 -18.50
CA THR A 2 4.36 1.26 -17.03
C THR A 2 4.88 2.57 -16.42
N GLN A 3 5.63 3.39 -17.15
CA GLN A 3 6.28 4.60 -16.60
C GLN A 3 5.28 5.65 -16.07
N THR A 4 4.10 5.80 -16.70
CA THR A 4 3.05 6.71 -16.22
C THR A 4 2.41 6.19 -14.93
N LEU A 5 2.21 4.88 -14.83
CA LEU A 5 1.66 4.24 -13.63
C LEU A 5 2.66 4.31 -12.47
N ASP A 6 3.93 4.06 -12.77
CA ASP A 6 5.05 4.14 -11.85
C ASP A 6 5.15 5.50 -11.17
N ASN A 7 5.21 6.55 -11.99
CA ASN A 7 5.27 7.93 -11.55
C ASN A 7 4.03 8.31 -10.71
N ALA A 8 2.86 7.81 -11.08
CA ALA A 8 1.63 8.09 -10.35
C ALA A 8 1.60 7.38 -8.98
N ILE A 9 2.10 6.16 -8.88
CA ILE A 9 2.27 5.44 -7.61
C ILE A 9 3.28 6.19 -6.73
N GLN A 10 4.43 6.58 -7.28
CA GLN A 10 5.47 7.29 -6.53
C GLN A 10 5.00 8.68 -6.06
N ALA A 11 4.29 9.43 -6.89
CA ALA A 11 3.72 10.74 -6.51
C ALA A 11 2.72 10.63 -5.35
N ASN A 12 2.00 9.52 -5.25
CA ASN A 12 0.98 9.28 -4.23
C ASN A 12 1.43 8.35 -3.09
N ARG A 13 2.71 7.92 -3.09
CA ARG A 13 3.25 6.90 -2.18
C ARG A 13 2.91 7.15 -0.72
N ARG A 14 3.11 8.39 -0.26
CA ARG A 14 2.85 8.78 1.14
C ARG A 14 1.39 8.57 1.52
N GLU A 15 0.48 8.96 0.65
CA GLU A 15 -0.96 8.84 0.89
C GLU A 15 -1.42 7.38 0.83
N ILE A 16 -0.91 6.61 -0.13
CA ILE A 16 -1.17 5.17 -0.23
C ILE A 16 -0.76 4.46 1.07
N LEU A 17 0.46 4.72 1.56
CA LEU A 17 0.96 4.07 2.77
C LEU A 17 0.23 4.54 4.04
N ARG A 18 -0.16 5.81 4.12
CA ARG A 18 -0.97 6.33 5.23
C ARG A 18 -2.33 5.62 5.29
N ARG A 19 -3.07 5.60 4.17
CA ARG A 19 -4.37 4.92 4.07
C ARG A 19 -4.24 3.42 4.34
N TRP A 20 -3.15 2.81 3.89
CA TRP A 20 -2.90 1.39 4.12
C TRP A 20 -2.60 1.10 5.59
N LYS A 21 -1.82 1.94 6.27
CA LYS A 21 -1.56 1.78 7.71
C LYS A 21 -2.86 1.92 8.51
N GLU A 22 -3.72 2.86 8.13
CA GLU A 22 -5.02 3.07 8.78
C GLU A 22 -5.99 1.91 8.52
N SER A 23 -6.12 1.44 7.27
CA SER A 23 -7.14 0.44 6.90
C SER A 23 -6.65 -1.01 7.03
N GLY A 24 -5.38 -1.25 6.71
CA GLY A 24 -4.75 -2.57 6.72
C GLY A 24 -4.52 -3.09 8.13
N LEU A 25 -4.13 -2.21 9.08
CA LEU A 25 -3.96 -2.63 10.48
C LEU A 25 -5.29 -2.89 11.18
N SER A 26 -6.41 -2.32 10.72
CA SER A 26 -7.75 -2.70 11.18
C SER A 26 -8.16 -4.12 10.75
N ALA A 27 -7.42 -4.78 9.86
CA ALA A 27 -7.67 -6.18 9.52
C ALA A 27 -7.26 -7.14 10.65
N PHE A 28 -6.49 -6.67 11.63
CA PHE A 28 -6.19 -7.42 12.83
C PHE A 28 -7.41 -7.36 13.78
N PRO A 29 -7.84 -8.48 14.36
CA PRO A 29 -8.92 -8.46 15.35
C PRO A 29 -8.50 -7.56 16.53
N GLU A 30 -9.44 -6.83 17.14
CA GLU A 30 -9.16 -5.90 18.26
C GLU A 30 -8.45 -6.59 19.44
N SER A 31 -8.67 -7.89 19.63
CA SER A 31 -7.99 -8.72 20.64
C SER A 31 -6.58 -9.16 20.25
N ARG A 32 -6.12 -8.83 19.04
CA ARG A 32 -4.82 -9.20 18.45
C ARG A 32 -4.23 -8.08 17.59
N THR A 33 -4.54 -6.83 17.93
CA THR A 33 -3.91 -5.66 17.31
C THR A 33 -2.40 -5.81 17.41
N PRO A 34 -1.65 -5.66 16.31
CA PRO A 34 -0.21 -5.83 16.33
C PRO A 34 0.38 -4.78 17.25
N SER A 35 1.47 -5.13 17.94
CA SER A 35 2.18 -4.11 18.72
C SER A 35 2.58 -2.94 17.81
N PRO A 36 2.71 -1.72 18.35
CA PRO A 36 3.13 -0.55 17.57
C PRO A 36 4.39 -0.81 16.74
N LEU A 37 5.34 -1.56 17.31
CA LEU A 37 6.58 -1.95 16.64
C LEU A 37 6.33 -2.88 15.43
N ILE A 38 5.43 -3.86 15.55
CA ILE A 38 5.08 -4.74 14.42
C ILE A 38 4.33 -3.95 13.35
N ALA A 39 3.43 -3.04 13.74
CA ALA A 39 2.72 -2.16 12.82
C ALA A 39 3.66 -1.25 12.03
N GLU A 40 4.72 -0.73 12.66
CA GLU A 40 5.74 0.07 11.99
C GLU A 40 6.57 -0.76 11.02
N VAL A 41 7.14 -1.88 11.48
CA VAL A 41 7.98 -2.75 10.63
C VAL A 41 7.21 -3.31 9.43
N LEU A 42 5.93 -3.65 9.62
CA LEU A 42 5.06 -4.10 8.54
C LEU A 42 4.77 -2.97 7.54
N GLY A 43 4.56 -1.74 8.02
CA GLY A 43 4.37 -0.56 7.17
C GLY A 43 5.61 -0.20 6.35
N GLU A 44 6.80 -0.28 6.96
CA GLU A 44 8.08 -0.10 6.27
C GLU A 44 8.27 -1.15 5.18
N SER A 45 8.02 -2.42 5.51
CA SER A 45 8.16 -3.53 4.55
C SER A 45 7.16 -3.42 3.40
N MET A 46 5.94 -2.94 3.68
CA MET A 46 4.93 -2.68 2.65
C MET A 46 5.29 -1.48 1.77
N GLY A 47 5.93 -0.45 2.34
CA GLY A 47 6.53 0.66 1.59
C GLY A 47 7.63 0.19 0.64
N ALA A 48 8.54 -0.64 1.14
CA ALA A 48 9.59 -1.23 0.32
C ALA A 48 9.03 -2.13 -0.79
N LEU A 49 7.93 -2.86 -0.53
CA LEU A 49 7.24 -3.63 -1.55
C LEU A 49 6.63 -2.73 -2.64
N LEU A 50 6.02 -1.61 -2.25
CA LEU A 50 5.47 -0.63 -3.19
C LEU A 50 6.56 -0.02 -4.08
N ASP A 51 7.72 0.30 -3.50
CA ASP A 51 8.87 0.82 -4.23
C ASP A 51 9.47 -0.23 -5.17
N ALA A 52 9.52 -1.50 -4.74
CA ALA A 52 9.99 -2.60 -5.58
C ALA A 52 9.05 -2.87 -6.77
N MET A 53 7.72 -2.77 -6.58
CA MET A 53 6.76 -2.89 -7.68
C MET A 53 6.95 -1.81 -8.75
N THR A 54 7.48 -0.65 -8.37
CA THR A 54 7.82 0.41 -9.33
C THR A 54 9.20 0.22 -9.98
N ALA A 55 10.16 -0.32 -9.23
CA ALA A 55 11.52 -0.54 -9.74
C ALA A 55 11.67 -1.78 -10.65
N GLY A 56 10.70 -2.71 -10.63
CA GLY A 56 10.66 -3.91 -11.46
C GLY A 56 10.70 -5.23 -10.67
N ASP A 57 10.26 -6.32 -11.31
CA ASP A 57 9.93 -7.60 -10.65
C ASP A 57 11.08 -8.25 -9.87
N GLU A 58 12.34 -8.01 -10.25
CA GLU A 58 13.51 -8.64 -9.61
C GLU A 58 13.74 -8.17 -8.16
N LEU A 59 13.19 -7.01 -7.77
CA LEU A 59 13.40 -6.42 -6.44
C LEU A 59 12.28 -6.73 -5.44
N ILE A 60 11.22 -7.43 -5.87
CA ILE A 60 10.00 -7.68 -5.08
C ILE A 60 10.24 -8.72 -3.97
N TYR A 61 11.13 -9.69 -4.20
CA TYR A 61 11.30 -10.83 -3.30
C TYR A 61 11.79 -10.47 -1.91
N GLY A 62 12.71 -9.49 -1.78
CA GLY A 62 13.24 -9.07 -0.49
C GLY A 62 12.17 -8.50 0.45
N PRO A 63 11.46 -7.44 0.03
CA PRO A 63 10.35 -6.88 0.80
C PRO A 63 9.24 -7.89 1.06
N LEU A 64 8.92 -8.75 0.09
CA LEU A 64 7.90 -9.78 0.26
C LEU A 64 8.28 -10.83 1.31
N ASP A 65 9.53 -11.30 1.31
CA ASP A 65 10.03 -12.24 2.32
C ASP A 65 10.01 -11.61 3.73
N ALA A 66 10.37 -10.34 3.85
CA ALA A 66 10.28 -9.61 5.12
C ALA A 66 8.85 -9.58 5.66
N ILE A 67 7.86 -9.25 4.82
CA ILE A 67 6.43 -9.28 5.19
C ILE A 67 6.01 -10.69 5.60
N CYS A 68 6.36 -11.71 4.82
CA CYS A 68 6.03 -13.10 5.12
C CYS A 68 6.60 -13.56 6.46
N ARG A 69 7.84 -13.21 6.80
CA ARG A 69 8.46 -13.54 8.09
C ARG A 69 7.75 -12.88 9.26
N ILE A 70 7.36 -11.61 9.12
CA ILE A 70 6.60 -10.89 10.15
C ILE A 70 5.27 -11.61 10.37
N LEU A 71 4.53 -11.90 9.30
CA LEU A 71 3.21 -12.53 9.37
C LEU A 71 3.26 -13.98 9.84
N ALA A 72 4.35 -14.71 9.55
CA ALA A 72 4.53 -16.10 9.98
C ALA A 72 4.62 -16.27 11.50
N VAL A 73 5.13 -15.25 12.20
CA VAL A 73 5.20 -15.25 13.67
C VAL A 73 3.99 -14.57 14.32
N GLN A 74 3.08 -13.99 13.53
CA GLN A 74 1.81 -13.47 14.06
C GLN A 74 0.75 -14.58 14.13
N PRO A 75 -0.12 -14.60 15.15
CA PRO A 75 -1.24 -15.53 15.24
C PRO A 75 -2.40 -15.10 14.32
N LEU A 76 -2.10 -14.88 13.04
CA LEU A 76 -3.05 -14.51 11.99
C LEU A 76 -3.33 -15.68 11.05
N PRO A 77 -4.59 -15.91 10.67
CA PRO A 77 -4.89 -16.89 9.63
C PRO A 77 -4.36 -16.39 8.27
N PRO A 78 -3.95 -17.29 7.37
CA PRO A 78 -3.44 -16.93 6.04
C PRO A 78 -4.39 -16.04 5.23
N SER A 79 -5.71 -16.25 5.38
CA SER A 79 -6.73 -15.41 4.75
C SER A 79 -6.66 -13.94 5.20
N THR A 80 -6.38 -13.68 6.49
CA THR A 80 -6.19 -12.31 7.00
C THR A 80 -4.89 -11.72 6.50
N SER A 81 -3.81 -12.49 6.46
CA SER A 81 -2.54 -12.07 5.85
C SER A 81 -2.72 -11.63 4.40
N MET A 82 -3.48 -12.39 3.61
CA MET A 82 -3.81 -12.04 2.22
C MET A 82 -4.63 -10.75 2.09
N ARG A 83 -5.49 -10.43 3.07
CA ARG A 83 -6.28 -9.18 3.05
C ARG A 83 -5.39 -7.94 3.12
N LEU A 84 -4.20 -8.01 3.70
CA LEU A 84 -3.26 -6.88 3.75
C LEU A 84 -2.78 -6.47 2.36
N PHE A 85 -2.48 -7.45 1.50
CA PHE A 85 -2.08 -7.22 0.12
C PHE A 85 -3.26 -6.75 -0.74
N SER A 86 -4.44 -7.35 -0.57
CA SER A 86 -5.66 -6.91 -1.25
C SER A 86 -6.02 -5.47 -0.86
N CYS A 87 -5.84 -5.10 0.41
CA CYS A 87 -6.04 -3.74 0.90
C CYS A 87 -5.10 -2.75 0.20
N LEU A 88 -3.80 -3.08 0.09
CA LEU A 88 -2.84 -2.25 -0.64
C LEU A 88 -3.26 -2.06 -2.09
N LYS A 89 -3.63 -3.14 -2.78
CA LYS A 89 -4.10 -3.09 -4.17
C LYS A 89 -5.32 -2.19 -4.34
N THR A 90 -6.31 -2.31 -3.45
CA THR A 90 -7.51 -1.46 -3.47
C THR A 90 -7.14 0.00 -3.30
N ILE A 91 -6.31 0.33 -2.30
CA ILE A 91 -5.91 1.71 -2.01
C ILE A 91 -5.14 2.31 -3.19
N VAL A 92 -4.17 1.59 -3.75
CA VAL A 92 -3.45 2.04 -4.95
C VAL A 92 -4.45 2.34 -6.08
N THR A 93 -5.38 1.43 -6.35
CA THR A 93 -6.38 1.59 -7.43
C THR A 93 -7.31 2.78 -7.20
N GLU A 94 -7.74 3.01 -5.96
CA GLU A 94 -8.57 4.16 -5.59
C GLU A 94 -7.80 5.48 -5.70
N THR A 95 -6.62 5.56 -5.08
CA THR A 95 -5.80 6.78 -5.11
C THR A 95 -5.44 7.20 -6.53
N LEU A 96 -5.12 6.25 -7.41
CA LEU A 96 -4.81 6.55 -8.81
C LEU A 96 -6.04 7.00 -9.61
N ARG A 97 -7.22 6.44 -9.30
CA ARG A 97 -8.49 6.87 -9.91
C ARG A 97 -8.85 8.29 -9.50
N ASP A 98 -8.68 8.61 -8.22
CA ASP A 98 -8.97 9.93 -7.66
C ASP A 98 -8.02 10.99 -8.26
N ALA A 99 -6.74 10.63 -8.42
CA ALA A 99 -5.73 11.47 -9.08
C ALA A 99 -6.03 11.69 -10.57
N ALA A 100 -6.55 10.69 -11.27
CA ALA A 100 -6.97 10.82 -12.67
C ALA A 100 -8.27 11.63 -12.84
N GLY A 101 -9.18 11.57 -11.86
CA GLY A 101 -10.46 12.30 -11.87
C GLY A 101 -10.34 13.80 -11.59
N HIS A 102 -9.24 14.26 -10.99
CA HIS A 102 -8.96 15.69 -10.75
C HIS A 102 -8.31 16.40 -11.96
N GLY A 103 -8.26 15.75 -13.13
CA GLY A 103 -7.67 16.26 -14.37
C GLY A 103 -8.65 16.85 -15.40
N SER A 104 -9.77 17.46 -14.98
CA SER A 104 -10.59 18.30 -15.87
C SER A 104 -10.67 19.72 -15.31
N PRO A 105 -10.56 20.75 -16.18
CA PRO A 105 -9.85 21.98 -15.88
C PRO A 105 -10.67 22.98 -15.08
N ASP A 106 -9.91 23.81 -14.36
CA ASP A 106 -10.21 25.20 -14.06
C ASP A 106 -11.13 25.83 -15.13
N SER A 107 -12.42 25.92 -14.80
CA SER A 107 -13.39 26.72 -15.53
C SER A 107 -13.37 28.13 -14.94
N SER A 108 -12.22 28.78 -14.97
CA SER A 108 -12.09 30.21 -14.74
C SER A 108 -11.35 30.85 -15.91
N LEU A 109 -12.08 31.16 -16.99
CA LEU A 109 -11.88 32.38 -17.78
C LEU A 109 -13.01 32.66 -18.79
N VAL A 110 -13.66 33.82 -18.62
CA VAL A 110 -14.27 34.77 -19.61
C VAL A 110 -15.43 34.27 -20.49
N GLU A 111 -16.56 34.98 -20.66
CA GLU A 111 -16.95 36.39 -20.48
C GLU A 111 -18.28 36.54 -19.73
#